data_AF-A0A1F6IWA6-F1
#
_entry.id   AF-A0A1F6IWA6-F1
#
_cell.length_a   1.000
_cell.length_b   1.000
_cell.length_c   1.000
_cell.angle_alpha   90.00
_cell.angle_beta   90.00
_cell.angle_gamma   90.00
#
_symmetry.space_group_name_H-M   'P 1'
#
loop_
_entity.id
_entity.type
_entity.pdbx_description
1 polymer ?
#
loop_
_entity_poly.entity_id
_entity_poly.type
_entity_poly.pdbx_seq_one_letter_code
_entity_poly.pdbx_strand_id
1 'polypeptide(L)'
;MSIWERSGGNPRDIQFDRTIPNDGRTMDDFDSRSSPEKFTEKQQILIRHLFRSCIQFGNFQLTSGRESPYIFNIPRDESDGVYLILAQECANLMNRANPDIISPVPTASNYIGELIAERLSIPTVYVRIRDIDQEGKLPVDGFREEFSGRRAVIFDDAATTGGSIRLAAGGLRAEGAIVDTAIVVIDREEGAQEALEKDGIRLLAVFGAREMFEYARGAVTQMGQRILSDENYEAAIRHLDLYARKPT
;
A
#
# COMPACT_ATOMS: atom_id res chain seq x y z
N MET A 1 -6.07 10.59 -16.69
CA MET A 1 -6.70 9.32 -17.08
C MET A 1 -6.01 8.20 -16.31
N SER A 2 -6.72 7.52 -15.42
CA SER A 2 -6.18 6.42 -14.60
C SER A 2 -5.85 5.20 -15.48
N ILE A 3 -4.99 4.30 -15.00
CA ILE A 3 -4.73 3.01 -15.67
C ILE A 3 -6.06 2.26 -15.93
N TRP A 4 -7.00 2.40 -15.00
CA TRP A 4 -8.36 1.87 -15.03
C TRP A 4 -9.19 2.30 -16.25
N GLU A 5 -9.14 3.57 -16.63
CA GLU A 5 -9.90 4.10 -17.78
C GLU A 5 -9.35 3.59 -19.12
N ARG A 6 -8.09 3.12 -19.13
CA ARG A 6 -7.44 2.57 -20.33
C ARG A 6 -7.67 1.08 -20.51
N SER A 7 -8.03 0.36 -19.44
CA SER A 7 -8.23 -1.11 -19.44
C SER A 7 -9.67 -1.57 -19.70
N GLY A 8 -10.63 -0.65 -19.88
CA GLY A 8 -11.96 -0.96 -20.42
C GLY A 8 -12.89 -1.84 -19.56
N GLY A 9 -12.56 -2.13 -18.30
CA GLY A 9 -13.40 -2.92 -17.40
C GLY A 9 -14.50 -2.07 -16.75
N ASN A 10 -15.77 -2.50 -16.85
CA ASN A 10 -16.90 -1.90 -16.14
C ASN A 10 -17.02 -2.55 -14.73
N PRO A 11 -16.96 -1.78 -13.63
CA PRO A 11 -17.05 -2.32 -12.27
C PRO A 11 -18.37 -3.04 -11.91
N ARG A 12 -19.42 -2.92 -12.75
CA ARG A 12 -20.77 -3.43 -12.46
C ARG A 12 -21.06 -4.84 -12.98
N ASP A 13 -20.12 -5.48 -13.67
CA ASP A 13 -20.36 -6.78 -14.31
C ASP A 13 -19.99 -7.99 -13.43
N ILE A 14 -19.75 -7.77 -12.13
CA ILE A 14 -19.56 -8.87 -11.17
C ILE A 14 -20.94 -9.32 -10.66
N GLN A 15 -21.52 -10.33 -11.32
CA GLN A 15 -22.70 -11.02 -10.78
C GLN A 15 -22.27 -11.99 -9.66
N PHE A 16 -22.71 -11.70 -8.42
CA PHE A 16 -22.65 -12.65 -7.32
C PHE A 16 -23.97 -13.43 -7.18
N ASP A 17 -23.86 -14.73 -6.97
CA ASP A 17 -24.96 -15.65 -6.66
C ASP A 17 -25.61 -15.27 -5.32
N ARG A 18 -26.94 -15.09 -5.32
CA ARG A 18 -27.73 -14.55 -4.19
C ARG A 18 -28.32 -15.64 -3.29
N THR A 19 -27.80 -16.87 -3.29
CA THR A 19 -28.44 -18.02 -2.62
C THR A 19 -27.86 -18.40 -1.25
N ILE A 20 -26.95 -17.64 -0.64
CA ILE A 20 -26.30 -18.03 0.63
C ILE A 20 -27.16 -17.64 1.86
N PRO A 21 -27.57 -18.59 2.74
CA PRO A 21 -28.25 -18.30 3.99
C PRO A 21 -27.29 -17.87 5.10
N ASN A 22 -27.75 -16.99 6.00
CA ASN A 22 -27.05 -16.54 7.20
C ASN A 22 -27.13 -17.62 8.31
N ASP A 23 -26.01 -18.26 8.71
CA ASP A 23 -26.00 -19.40 9.64
C ASP A 23 -25.52 -19.09 11.08
N GLY A 24 -25.33 -17.82 11.44
CA GLY A 24 -25.43 -17.36 12.84
C GLY A 24 -24.39 -17.88 13.84
N ARG A 25 -23.11 -18.00 13.47
CA ARG A 25 -22.04 -18.39 14.44
C ARG A 25 -21.23 -17.19 14.95
N THR A 26 -20.84 -17.26 16.22
CA THR A 26 -20.13 -16.23 17.00
C THR A 26 -18.62 -16.48 17.11
N MET A 27 -17.91 -15.49 17.64
CA MET A 27 -16.48 -15.21 17.47
C MET A 27 -15.48 -16.06 18.30
N ASP A 28 -15.92 -17.11 18.98
CA ASP A 28 -15.12 -17.78 20.03
C ASP A 28 -14.58 -19.19 19.68
N ASP A 29 -14.66 -19.64 18.42
CA ASP A 29 -14.27 -21.02 18.04
C ASP A 29 -12.89 -21.14 17.33
N PHE A 30 -11.82 -20.52 17.87
CA PHE A 30 -10.46 -20.78 17.38
C PHE A 30 -9.54 -21.31 18.50
N ASP A 31 -9.37 -22.64 18.54
CA ASP A 31 -8.33 -23.30 19.32
C ASP A 31 -7.11 -23.68 18.46
N SER A 32 -5.98 -23.56 19.14
CA SER A 32 -4.56 -23.68 18.85
C SER A 32 -4.07 -24.84 17.98
N ARG A 33 -3.13 -24.52 17.06
CA ARG A 33 -1.88 -25.25 16.71
C ARG A 33 -1.25 -24.66 15.46
N SER A 34 0.00 -24.16 15.54
CA SER A 34 1.11 -24.37 14.59
C SER A 34 2.22 -23.32 14.84
N SER A 35 3.43 -23.57 14.31
CA SER A 35 4.65 -22.73 14.36
C SER A 35 4.39 -21.21 14.36
N PRO A 36 5.29 -20.34 14.89
CA PRO A 36 5.06 -18.90 14.83
C PRO A 36 4.84 -18.49 13.37
N GLU A 37 3.59 -18.20 13.03
CA GLU A 37 3.22 -17.86 11.67
C GLU A 37 3.92 -16.54 11.33
N LYS A 38 4.53 -16.47 10.14
CA LYS A 38 5.27 -15.29 9.65
C LYS A 38 4.43 -14.00 9.70
N PHE A 39 3.11 -14.14 9.63
CA PHE A 39 2.12 -13.07 9.76
C PHE A 39 1.21 -13.35 10.95
N THR A 40 0.89 -12.31 11.73
CA THR A 40 -0.15 -12.36 12.76
C THR A 40 -1.53 -12.64 12.15
N GLU A 41 -2.49 -13.12 12.94
CA GLU A 41 -3.86 -13.35 12.48
C GLU A 41 -4.47 -12.11 11.80
N LYS A 42 -4.23 -10.92 12.36
CA LYS A 42 -4.66 -9.64 11.76
C LYS A 42 -4.04 -9.41 10.39
N GLN A 43 -2.73 -9.59 10.27
CA GLN A 43 -2.02 -9.47 9.00
C GLN A 43 -2.51 -10.49 7.98
N GLN A 44 -2.85 -11.71 8.41
CA GLN A 44 -3.40 -12.72 7.52
C GLN A 44 -4.82 -12.37 7.01
N ILE A 45 -5.65 -11.74 7.85
CA ILE A 45 -6.95 -11.19 7.42
C ILE A 45 -6.72 -10.10 6.38
N LEU A 46 -5.78 -9.18 6.64
CA LEU A 46 -5.40 -8.13 5.69
C LEU A 46 -4.96 -8.73 4.35
N ILE A 47 -4.02 -9.67 4.35
CA ILE A 47 -3.52 -10.29 3.11
C ILE A 47 -4.66 -10.90 2.30
N ARG A 48 -5.57 -11.66 2.93
CA ARG A 48 -6.74 -12.24 2.24
C ARG A 48 -7.62 -11.16 1.61
N HIS A 49 -7.86 -10.06 2.33
CA HIS A 49 -8.63 -8.93 1.79
C HIS A 49 -7.90 -8.25 0.63
N LEU A 50 -6.59 -7.98 0.74
CA LEU A 50 -5.80 -7.35 -0.31
C LEU A 50 -5.79 -8.20 -1.60
N PHE A 51 -5.66 -9.53 -1.50
CA PHE A 51 -5.75 -10.42 -2.66
C PHE A 51 -7.13 -10.43 -3.30
N ARG A 52 -8.19 -10.30 -2.50
CA ARG A 52 -9.56 -10.32 -2.99
C ARG A 52 -9.96 -8.99 -3.66
N SER A 53 -9.55 -7.87 -3.09
CA SER A 53 -10.12 -6.55 -3.42
C SER A 53 -9.10 -5.56 -3.99
N CYS A 54 -7.81 -5.73 -3.71
CA CYS A 54 -6.78 -4.73 -4.05
C CYS A 54 -5.77 -5.21 -5.09
N ILE A 55 -5.62 -6.53 -5.30
CA ILE A 55 -4.65 -7.11 -6.24
C ILE A 55 -5.40 -7.68 -7.45
N GLN A 56 -5.00 -7.28 -8.64
CA GLN A 56 -5.51 -7.83 -9.89
C GLN A 56 -4.37 -8.47 -10.67
N PHE A 57 -4.61 -9.66 -11.22
CA PHE A 57 -3.67 -10.39 -12.07
C PHE A 57 -4.06 -10.27 -13.54
N GLY A 58 -3.06 -10.23 -14.41
CA GLY A 58 -3.24 -10.02 -15.84
C GLY A 58 -2.01 -9.35 -16.46
N ASN A 59 -2.11 -8.92 -17.71
CA ASN A 59 -0.99 -8.26 -18.40
C ASN A 59 -1.19 -6.75 -18.35
N PHE A 60 -0.48 -6.07 -17.45
CA PHE A 60 -0.62 -4.63 -17.25
C PHE A 60 0.61 -3.89 -17.73
N GLN A 61 0.40 -2.74 -18.38
CA GLN A 61 1.47 -1.79 -18.67
C GLN A 61 1.50 -0.71 -17.59
N LEU A 62 2.59 -0.66 -16.83
CA LEU A 62 2.81 0.34 -15.79
C LEU A 62 3.12 1.72 -16.40
N THR A 63 2.99 2.77 -15.59
CA THR A 63 3.37 4.14 -15.99
C THR A 63 4.85 4.28 -16.38
N SER A 64 5.71 3.36 -15.93
CA SER A 64 7.11 3.23 -16.34
C SER A 64 7.29 2.66 -17.75
N GLY A 65 6.21 2.21 -18.41
CA GLY A 65 6.23 1.51 -19.70
C GLY A 65 6.52 0.01 -19.58
N ARG A 66 6.87 -0.48 -18.39
CA ARG A 66 7.14 -1.90 -18.13
C ARG A 66 5.85 -2.71 -18.02
N GLU A 67 5.94 -3.97 -18.36
CA GLU A 67 4.86 -4.93 -18.12
C GLU A 67 4.92 -5.47 -16.69
N SER A 68 3.75 -5.79 -16.14
CA SER A 68 3.59 -6.39 -14.81
C SER A 68 2.46 -7.43 -14.85
N PRO A 69 2.65 -8.61 -14.23
CA PRO A 69 1.62 -9.65 -14.16
C PRO A 69 0.53 -9.34 -13.11
N TYR A 70 0.73 -8.27 -12.31
CA TYR A 70 -0.24 -7.82 -11.33
C TYR A 70 -0.18 -6.32 -11.10
N ILE A 71 -1.32 -5.74 -10.73
CA ILE A 71 -1.40 -4.39 -10.17
C ILE A 71 -1.97 -4.44 -8.76
N PHE A 72 -1.58 -3.46 -7.96
CA PHE A 72 -2.13 -3.22 -6.64
C PHE A 72 -2.79 -1.85 -6.64
N ASN A 73 -4.01 -1.77 -6.14
CA ASN A 73 -4.73 -0.51 -5.98
C ASN A 73 -5.79 -0.66 -4.88
N ILE A 74 -5.75 0.20 -3.88
CA ILE A 74 -6.81 0.26 -2.87
C ILE A 74 -8.05 0.96 -3.48
N PRO A 75 -9.24 0.33 -3.50
CA PRO A 75 -10.47 0.96 -3.96
C PRO A 75 -10.80 2.24 -3.18
N ARG A 76 -11.24 3.30 -3.87
CA ARG A 76 -11.48 4.63 -3.26
C ARG A 76 -12.72 4.72 -2.38
N ASP A 77 -13.71 3.86 -2.62
CA ASP A 77 -15.08 4.02 -2.08
C ASP A 77 -15.48 2.89 -1.13
N GLU A 78 -14.53 2.04 -0.71
CA GLU A 78 -14.82 0.94 0.20
C GLU A 78 -14.51 1.34 1.64
N SER A 79 -15.56 1.41 2.48
CA SER A 79 -15.39 1.39 3.94
C SER A 79 -15.62 -0.04 4.41
N ASP A 80 -14.53 -0.79 4.58
CA ASP A 80 -14.52 -2.10 5.22
C ASP A 80 -13.73 -1.97 6.53
N GLY A 81 -14.20 -2.61 7.61
CA GLY A 81 -13.53 -2.59 8.91
C GLY A 81 -12.09 -3.11 8.84
N VAL A 82 -11.76 -3.86 7.79
CA VAL A 82 -10.39 -4.27 7.45
C VAL A 82 -9.43 -3.09 7.24
N TYR A 83 -9.89 -1.95 6.74
CA TYR A 83 -9.04 -0.76 6.56
C TYR A 83 -8.71 -0.08 7.89
N LEU A 84 -9.55 -0.25 8.92
CA LEU A 84 -9.22 0.18 10.29
C LEU A 84 -8.11 -0.68 10.90
N ILE A 85 -8.06 -1.98 10.56
CA ILE A 85 -6.97 -2.89 10.93
C ILE A 85 -5.70 -2.48 10.17
N LEU A 86 -5.81 -2.21 8.87
CA LEU A 86 -4.68 -1.77 8.06
C LEU A 86 -4.09 -0.45 8.57
N ALA A 87 -4.94 0.52 8.87
CA ALA A 87 -4.51 1.80 9.44
C ALA A 87 -3.81 1.60 10.80
N GLN A 88 -4.25 0.62 11.61
CA GLN A 88 -3.56 0.29 12.86
C GLN A 88 -2.16 -0.31 12.62
N GLU A 89 -2.00 -1.22 11.67
CA GLU A 89 -0.68 -1.76 11.31
C GLU A 89 0.25 -0.67 10.78
N CYS A 90 -0.26 0.24 9.95
CA CYS A 90 0.49 1.40 9.47
C CYS A 90 0.85 2.35 10.62
N ALA A 91 -0.08 2.60 11.56
CA ALA A 91 0.16 3.44 12.74
C ALA A 91 1.24 2.84 13.66
N ASN A 92 1.34 1.52 13.78
CA ASN A 92 2.42 0.86 14.51
C ASN A 92 3.80 1.18 13.91
N LEU A 93 3.90 1.20 12.57
CA LEU A 93 5.13 1.62 11.88
C LEU A 93 5.39 3.12 12.07
N MET A 94 4.36 3.96 11.97
CA MET A 94 4.45 5.41 12.16
C MET A 94 4.95 5.77 13.55
N ASN A 95 4.46 5.12 14.61
CA ASN A 95 4.92 5.35 15.99
C ASN A 95 6.43 5.14 16.15
N ARG A 96 7.04 4.21 15.39
CA ARG A 96 8.49 3.99 15.39
C ARG A 96 9.25 5.10 14.67
N ALA A 97 8.61 5.77 13.72
CA ALA A 97 9.15 6.91 12.97
C ALA A 97 8.95 8.26 13.69
N ASN A 98 8.06 8.30 14.69
CA ASN A 98 7.73 9.47 15.50
C ASN A 98 7.49 10.74 14.64
N PRO A 99 6.46 10.74 13.76
CA PRO A 99 6.12 11.86 12.90
C PRO A 99 5.52 13.02 13.70
N ASP A 100 5.83 14.25 13.29
CA ASP A 100 5.03 15.42 13.64
C ASP A 100 3.84 15.58 12.68
N ILE A 101 4.01 15.20 11.41
CA ILE A 101 3.02 15.33 10.35
C ILE A 101 3.07 14.09 9.44
N ILE A 102 1.91 13.74 8.86
CA ILE A 102 1.81 12.69 7.84
C ILE A 102 1.49 13.31 6.47
N SER A 103 2.14 12.80 5.42
CA SER A 103 1.87 13.20 4.04
C SER A 103 1.48 12.00 3.17
N PRO A 104 0.19 11.68 3.05
CA PRO A 104 -0.29 10.68 2.11
C PRO A 104 -0.02 11.13 0.67
N VAL A 105 0.47 10.21 -0.17
CA VAL A 105 0.67 10.44 -1.60
C VAL A 105 -0.70 10.38 -2.31
N PRO A 106 -1.17 11.46 -2.97
CA PRO A 106 -2.47 11.44 -3.60
C PRO A 106 -2.56 10.47 -4.79
N THR A 107 -3.68 9.77 -5.02
CA THR A 107 -4.98 9.90 -4.34
C THR A 107 -5.37 8.68 -3.50
N ALA A 108 -4.92 7.47 -3.87
CA ALA A 108 -5.38 6.21 -3.26
C ALA A 108 -5.03 6.14 -1.76
N SER A 109 -3.90 6.73 -1.39
CA SER A 109 -3.35 6.68 -0.04
C SER A 109 -4.03 7.67 0.92
N ASN A 110 -4.83 8.62 0.42
CA ASN A 110 -5.45 9.67 1.23
C ASN A 110 -6.38 9.09 2.32
N TYR A 111 -7.27 8.16 1.95
CA TYR A 111 -8.26 7.62 2.88
C TYR A 111 -7.59 6.91 4.07
N ILE A 112 -6.67 5.99 3.80
CA ILE A 112 -5.91 5.29 4.85
C ILE A 112 -4.99 6.25 5.61
N GLY A 113 -4.41 7.23 4.90
CA GLY A 113 -3.59 8.29 5.49
C GLY A 113 -4.33 9.09 6.56
N GLU A 114 -5.58 9.49 6.30
CA GLU A 114 -6.40 10.20 7.28
C GLU A 114 -6.76 9.32 8.49
N LEU A 115 -7.06 8.03 8.27
CA LEU A 115 -7.30 7.09 9.38
C LEU A 115 -6.07 6.92 10.28
N ILE A 116 -4.87 6.94 9.69
CA ILE A 116 -3.60 6.92 10.44
C ILE A 116 -3.40 8.24 11.19
N ALA A 117 -3.63 9.37 10.54
CA ALA A 117 -3.50 10.71 11.13
C ALA A 117 -4.40 10.88 12.36
N GLU A 118 -5.67 10.48 12.23
CA GLU A 118 -6.65 10.50 13.32
C GLU A 118 -6.19 9.65 14.50
N ARG A 119 -5.68 8.45 14.24
CA ARG A 119 -5.14 7.53 15.27
C ARG A 119 -3.97 8.11 16.05
N LEU A 120 -3.10 8.84 15.36
CA LEU A 120 -1.91 9.42 15.95
C LEU A 120 -2.13 10.83 16.50
N SER A 121 -3.30 11.42 16.22
CA SER A 121 -3.60 12.83 16.55
C SER A 121 -2.57 13.80 15.99
N ILE A 122 -2.12 13.56 14.75
CA ILE A 122 -1.17 14.41 14.00
C ILE A 122 -1.85 14.99 12.75
N PRO A 123 -1.45 16.18 12.29
CA PRO A 123 -2.03 16.78 11.10
C PRO A 123 -1.59 16.09 9.82
N THR A 124 -2.49 16.11 8.83
CA THR A 124 -2.26 15.63 7.46
C THR A 124 -1.90 16.79 6.54
N VAL A 125 -0.93 16.57 5.65
CA VAL A 125 -0.57 17.50 4.57
C VAL A 125 -0.47 16.75 3.24
N TYR A 126 -0.62 17.46 2.13
CA TYR A 126 -0.67 16.85 0.80
C TYR A 126 0.24 17.60 -0.18
N VAL A 127 1.20 16.88 -0.76
CA VAL A 127 1.98 17.39 -1.88
C VAL A 127 1.27 17.07 -3.18
N ARG A 128 0.97 18.09 -3.99
CA ARG A 128 0.38 17.92 -5.32
C ARG A 128 1.46 17.53 -6.33
N ILE A 129 1.90 16.27 -6.29
CA ILE A 129 3.03 15.72 -7.09
C ILE A 129 2.84 15.76 -8.62
N ARG A 130 1.66 16.18 -9.11
CA ARG A 130 1.33 16.35 -10.54
C ARG A 130 1.21 17.82 -10.96
N ASP A 131 1.30 18.73 -10.00
CA ASP A 131 1.14 20.16 -10.23
C ASP A 131 2.48 20.84 -10.05
N ILE A 132 2.66 21.96 -10.74
CA ILE A 132 3.79 22.86 -10.58
C ILE A 132 3.20 24.26 -10.47
N ASP A 133 3.58 25.01 -9.44
CA ASP A 133 3.15 26.40 -9.29
C ASP A 133 3.91 27.35 -10.23
N GLN A 134 3.59 28.65 -10.14
CA GLN A 134 4.20 29.67 -10.98
C GLN A 134 5.72 29.83 -10.74
N GLU A 135 6.23 29.32 -9.62
CA GLU A 135 7.65 29.39 -9.22
C GLU A 135 8.40 28.09 -9.53
N GLY A 136 7.75 27.10 -10.12
CA GLY A 136 8.37 25.81 -10.44
C GLY A 136 8.39 24.82 -9.27
N LYS A 137 7.63 25.07 -8.20
CA LYS A 137 7.59 24.22 -6.99
C LYS A 137 6.33 23.34 -6.99
N LEU A 138 6.41 22.24 -6.25
CA LEU A 138 5.26 21.38 -5.99
C LEU A 138 4.41 22.03 -4.89
N PRO A 139 3.11 22.33 -5.13
CA PRO A 139 2.26 22.90 -4.10
C PRO A 139 2.03 21.94 -2.93
N VAL A 140 1.96 22.50 -1.71
CA VAL A 140 1.62 21.77 -0.49
C VAL A 140 0.33 22.33 0.12
N ASP A 141 -0.67 21.46 0.27
CA ASP A 141 -1.96 21.76 0.90
C ASP A 141 -2.00 21.16 2.32
N GLY A 142 -2.76 21.78 3.24
CA GLY A 142 -2.88 21.32 4.64
C GLY A 142 -2.31 22.29 5.67
N PHE A 143 -1.93 21.77 6.84
CA PHE A 143 -1.50 22.56 8.01
C PHE A 143 -0.24 23.41 7.72
N ARG A 144 -0.27 24.71 8.05
CA ARG A 144 0.73 25.72 7.64
C ARG A 144 1.52 26.40 8.76
N GLU A 145 1.23 26.13 10.04
CA GLU A 145 1.81 26.95 11.14
C GLU A 145 3.28 26.65 11.47
N GLU A 146 3.98 25.84 10.66
CA GLU A 146 5.43 25.87 10.33
C GLU A 146 5.89 24.44 10.01
N PHE A 147 6.25 24.20 8.75
CA PHE A 147 6.88 22.94 8.30
C PHE A 147 8.33 22.81 8.79
N SER A 148 8.99 23.94 9.04
CA SER A 148 10.41 24.00 9.41
C SER A 148 10.71 23.15 10.63
N GLY A 149 11.59 22.17 10.48
CA GLY A 149 12.03 21.28 11.56
C GLY A 149 11.03 20.19 11.96
N ARG A 150 9.83 20.16 11.36
CA ARG A 150 8.85 19.08 11.57
C ARG A 150 9.30 17.81 10.86
N ARG A 151 9.18 16.67 11.53
CA ARG A 151 9.36 15.35 10.92
C ARG A 151 8.10 14.97 10.14
N ALA A 152 8.20 15.00 8.81
CA ALA A 152 7.15 14.51 7.93
C ALA A 152 7.42 13.05 7.54
N VAL A 153 6.44 12.19 7.75
CA VAL A 153 6.47 10.83 7.22
C VAL A 153 5.53 10.72 6.03
N ILE A 154 6.07 10.27 4.90
CA ILE A 154 5.28 10.03 3.70
C ILE A 154 4.55 8.70 3.84
N PHE A 155 3.29 8.66 3.43
CA PHE A 155 2.50 7.44 3.38
C PHE A 155 2.06 7.16 1.93
N ASP A 156 2.26 5.94 1.45
CA ASP A 156 1.72 5.49 0.15
C ASP A 156 1.08 4.10 0.25
N ASP A 157 0.22 3.73 -0.68
CA ASP A 157 -0.42 2.41 -0.68
C ASP A 157 0.56 1.34 -1.18
N ALA A 158 1.31 1.61 -2.23
CA ALA A 158 2.39 0.74 -2.69
C ALA A 158 3.60 1.47 -3.24
N ALA A 159 4.79 0.94 -2.92
CA ALA A 159 6.04 1.38 -3.52
C ALA A 159 6.43 0.48 -4.70
N THR A 160 6.71 1.07 -5.87
CA THR A 160 7.33 0.40 -7.04
C THR A 160 8.80 0.82 -7.18
N THR A 161 9.02 2.00 -7.76
CA THR A 161 10.35 2.62 -7.94
C THR A 161 10.63 3.72 -6.91
N GLY A 162 9.64 4.07 -6.09
CA GLY A 162 9.71 5.17 -5.13
C GLY A 162 9.50 6.57 -5.71
N GLY A 163 9.26 6.71 -7.02
CA GLY A 163 9.18 8.02 -7.70
C GLY A 163 8.19 9.01 -7.07
N SER A 164 6.96 8.58 -6.78
CA SER A 164 5.94 9.43 -6.14
C SER A 164 6.35 9.89 -4.75
N ILE A 165 6.94 8.99 -3.95
CA ILE A 165 7.47 9.28 -2.62
C ILE A 165 8.60 10.30 -2.70
N ARG A 166 9.52 10.17 -3.67
CA ARG A 166 10.62 11.13 -3.88
C ARG A 166 10.11 12.53 -4.22
N LEU A 167 9.09 12.63 -5.08
CA LEU A 167 8.46 13.91 -5.43
C LEU A 167 7.80 14.55 -4.20
N ALA A 168 7.02 13.78 -3.43
CA ALA A 168 6.42 14.26 -2.20
C ALA A 168 7.48 14.71 -1.17
N ALA A 169 8.57 13.95 -1.02
CA ALA A 169 9.67 14.32 -0.14
C ALA A 169 10.34 15.63 -0.56
N GLY A 170 10.55 15.82 -1.86
CA GLY A 170 11.10 17.06 -2.42
C GLY A 170 10.21 18.28 -2.10
N GLY A 171 8.89 18.15 -2.29
CA GLY A 171 7.94 19.22 -1.97
C GLY A 171 7.98 19.61 -0.49
N LEU A 172 7.94 18.64 0.42
CA LEU A 172 7.97 18.91 1.86
C LEU A 172 9.33 19.45 2.34
N ARG A 173 10.43 18.93 1.79
CA ARG A 173 11.78 19.43 2.10
C ARG A 173 11.97 20.88 1.63
N ALA A 174 11.35 21.27 0.51
CA ALA A 174 11.37 22.65 0.03
C ALA A 174 10.64 23.62 0.98
N GLU A 175 9.68 23.12 1.76
CA GLU A 175 8.99 23.87 2.83
C GLU A 175 9.73 23.79 4.19
N GLY A 176 10.88 23.11 4.26
CA GLY A 176 11.71 23.02 5.47
C GLY A 176 11.42 21.81 6.38
N ALA A 177 10.57 20.88 5.95
CA ALA A 177 10.30 19.66 6.71
C ALA A 177 11.47 18.66 6.63
N ILE A 178 11.64 17.87 7.69
CA ILE A 178 12.56 16.74 7.74
C ILE A 178 11.80 15.51 7.22
N VAL A 179 12.23 15.00 6.07
CA VAL A 179 11.65 13.78 5.47
C VAL A 179 12.71 12.71 5.39
N ASP A 180 12.74 11.81 6.37
CA ASP A 180 13.73 10.71 6.46
C ASP A 180 13.10 9.31 6.39
N THR A 181 11.77 9.23 6.38
CA THR A 181 11.04 7.97 6.44
C THR A 181 9.80 8.01 5.53
N ALA A 182 9.55 6.92 4.82
CA ALA A 182 8.32 6.66 4.10
C ALA A 182 7.75 5.31 4.56
N ILE A 183 6.42 5.23 4.69
CA ILE A 183 5.70 4.01 5.04
C ILE A 183 4.77 3.64 3.89
N VAL A 184 4.75 2.37 3.53
CA VAL A 184 3.82 1.81 2.54
C VAL A 184 3.07 0.60 3.04
N VAL A 185 1.89 0.34 2.49
CA VAL A 185 1.19 -0.93 2.75
C VAL A 185 1.96 -2.08 2.11
N ILE A 186 2.32 -1.93 0.83
CA ILE A 186 3.07 -2.95 0.09
C ILE A 186 4.35 -2.35 -0.51
N ASP A 187 5.50 -2.91 -0.14
CA ASP A 187 6.70 -2.78 -0.98
C ASP A 187 6.63 -3.84 -2.07
N ARG A 188 6.57 -3.41 -3.34
CA ARG A 188 6.53 -4.33 -4.48
C ARG A 188 7.89 -4.96 -4.77
N GLU A 189 8.94 -4.59 -4.05
CA GLU A 189 10.30 -5.11 -4.25
C GLU A 189 10.83 -4.83 -5.67
N GLU A 190 10.40 -3.71 -6.26
CA GLU A 190 10.77 -3.28 -7.62
C GLU A 190 11.86 -2.19 -7.65
N GLY A 191 12.59 -2.05 -6.53
CA GLY A 191 13.74 -1.15 -6.40
C GLY A 191 13.46 0.18 -5.69
N ALA A 192 12.30 0.33 -5.05
CA ALA A 192 11.96 1.53 -4.28
C ALA A 192 12.87 1.71 -3.07
N GLN A 193 13.17 0.64 -2.34
CA GLN A 193 13.99 0.70 -1.13
C GLN A 193 15.37 1.32 -1.43
N GLU A 194 16.11 0.81 -2.42
CA GLU A 194 17.44 1.30 -2.76
C GLU A 194 17.41 2.69 -3.39
N ALA A 195 16.33 3.02 -4.11
CA ALA A 195 16.15 4.34 -4.70
C ALA A 195 15.90 5.41 -3.63
N LEU A 196 15.09 5.09 -2.62
CA LEU A 196 14.77 6.00 -1.51
C LEU A 196 15.92 6.13 -0.52
N GLU A 197 16.66 5.05 -0.26
CA GLU A 197 17.84 5.09 0.61
C GLU A 197 18.91 6.06 0.10
N LYS A 198 19.12 6.12 -1.22
CA LYS A 198 20.02 7.10 -1.88
C LYS A 198 19.61 8.55 -1.65
N ASP A 199 18.33 8.79 -1.41
CA ASP A 199 17.77 10.11 -1.11
C ASP A 199 17.64 10.37 0.40
N GLY A 200 18.20 9.49 1.24
CA GLY A 200 18.15 9.58 2.69
C GLY A 200 16.76 9.28 3.27
N ILE A 201 15.94 8.48 2.56
CA ILE A 201 14.59 8.12 2.98
C ILE A 201 14.55 6.62 3.26
N ARG A 202 14.28 6.24 4.51
CA ARG A 202 14.05 4.86 4.90
C ARG A 202 12.64 4.42 4.49
N LEU A 203 12.54 3.39 3.66
CA LEU A 203 11.26 2.75 3.35
C LEU A 203 10.91 1.71 4.43
N LEU A 204 9.70 1.80 4.96
CA LEU A 204 9.09 0.81 5.85
C LEU A 204 7.82 0.28 5.17
N ALA A 205 7.60 -1.03 5.20
CA ALA A 205 6.42 -1.63 4.59
C ALA A 205 5.67 -2.49 5.62
N VAL A 206 4.34 -2.54 5.50
CA VAL A 206 3.53 -3.53 6.25
C VAL A 206 3.78 -4.93 5.66
N PHE A 207 3.85 -5.02 4.34
CA PHE A 207 4.09 -6.26 3.60
C PHE A 207 5.14 -6.06 2.49
N GLY A 208 6.06 -7.01 2.37
CA GLY A 208 6.82 -7.22 1.14
C GLY A 208 6.03 -8.07 0.14
N ALA A 209 6.10 -7.76 -1.15
CA ALA A 209 5.32 -8.49 -2.15
C ALA A 209 5.66 -9.99 -2.18
N ARG A 210 6.94 -10.37 -2.09
CA ARG A 210 7.34 -11.78 -2.16
C ARG A 210 6.74 -12.59 -1.03
N GLU A 211 6.92 -12.13 0.20
CA GLU A 211 6.41 -12.84 1.37
C GLU A 211 4.88 -12.95 1.36
N MET A 212 4.21 -11.95 0.81
CA MET A 212 2.76 -11.93 0.67
C MET A 212 2.29 -12.98 -0.36
N PHE A 213 2.97 -13.10 -1.50
CA PHE A 213 2.70 -14.14 -2.50
C PHE A 213 3.01 -15.55 -1.98
N GLU A 214 4.11 -15.73 -1.24
CA GLU A 214 4.47 -17.00 -0.61
C GLU A 214 3.38 -17.48 0.36
N TYR A 215 2.88 -16.57 1.22
CA TYR A 215 1.78 -16.88 2.11
C TYR A 215 0.49 -17.19 1.33
N ALA A 216 0.14 -16.35 0.36
CA ALA A 216 -1.10 -16.48 -0.38
C ALA A 216 -1.19 -17.77 -1.21
N ARG A 217 -0.05 -18.31 -1.66
CA ARG A 217 0.02 -19.61 -2.37
C ARG A 217 -0.57 -20.76 -1.54
N GLY A 218 -0.30 -20.76 -0.23
CA GLY A 218 -0.79 -21.78 0.70
C GLY A 218 -2.14 -21.46 1.33
N ALA A 219 -2.61 -20.21 1.22
CA ALA A 219 -3.80 -19.75 1.91
C ALA A 219 -5.09 -20.11 1.16
N VAL A 220 -6.12 -20.45 1.94
CA VAL A 220 -7.46 -20.77 1.46
C VAL A 220 -8.52 -19.86 2.09
N THR A 221 -9.65 -19.71 1.41
CA THR A 221 -10.87 -19.11 1.94
C THR A 221 -11.51 -20.04 2.97
N GLN A 222 -12.53 -19.56 3.68
CA GLN A 222 -13.35 -20.40 4.58
C GLN A 222 -14.02 -21.58 3.86
N MET A 223 -14.24 -21.48 2.54
CA MET A 223 -14.78 -22.55 1.70
C MET A 223 -13.69 -23.49 1.15
N GLY A 224 -12.44 -23.38 1.62
CA GLY A 224 -11.32 -24.22 1.18
C GLY A 224 -10.78 -23.88 -0.22
N GLN A 225 -11.20 -22.77 -0.82
CA GLN A 225 -10.71 -22.35 -2.14
C GLN A 225 -9.38 -21.62 -1.99
N ARG A 226 -8.40 -21.91 -2.85
CA ARG A 226 -7.13 -21.15 -2.86
C ARG A 226 -7.38 -19.69 -3.21
N ILE A 227 -6.69 -18.78 -2.51
CA ILE A 227 -6.77 -17.33 -2.79
C ILE A 227 -5.83 -16.89 -3.92
N LEU A 228 -4.86 -17.74 -4.29
CA LEU A 228 -3.90 -17.51 -5.35
C LEU A 228 -3.68 -18.79 -6.16
N SER A 229 -3.79 -18.70 -7.49
CA SER A 229 -3.47 -19.82 -8.38
C SER A 229 -1.96 -20.02 -8.50
N ASP A 230 -1.50 -21.25 -8.76
CA ASP A 230 -0.09 -21.51 -9.00
C ASP A 230 0.42 -20.71 -10.21
N GLU A 231 -0.38 -20.54 -11.27
CA GLU A 231 0.00 -19.73 -12.44
C GLU A 231 0.29 -18.26 -12.07
N ASN A 232 -0.61 -17.62 -11.32
CA ASN A 232 -0.47 -16.23 -10.89
C ASN A 232 0.69 -16.07 -9.90
N TYR A 233 0.87 -17.02 -8.99
CA TYR A 233 2.01 -17.07 -8.09
C TYR A 233 3.32 -17.12 -8.88
N GLU A 234 3.48 -18.08 -9.79
CA GLU A 234 4.71 -18.25 -10.55
C GLU A 234 4.96 -17.03 -11.47
N ALA A 235 3.92 -16.41 -12.03
CA ALA A 235 4.04 -15.17 -12.79
C ALA A 235 4.56 -14.01 -11.92
N ALA A 236 4.00 -13.83 -10.73
CA ALA A 236 4.41 -12.78 -9.80
C ALA A 236 5.86 -12.99 -9.31
N ILE A 237 6.24 -14.21 -8.91
CA ILE A 237 7.60 -14.50 -8.46
C ILE A 237 8.62 -14.29 -9.59
N ARG A 238 8.32 -14.76 -10.82
CA ARG A 238 9.18 -14.50 -11.98
C ARG A 238 9.38 -13.00 -12.23
N HIS A 239 8.33 -12.21 -12.08
CA HIS A 239 8.42 -10.75 -12.21
C HIS A 239 9.33 -10.15 -11.13
N LEU A 240 9.14 -10.51 -9.85
CA LEU A 240 9.98 -10.05 -8.75
C LEU A 240 11.46 -10.44 -8.92
N ASP A 241 11.74 -11.63 -9.45
CA ASP A 241 13.11 -12.10 -9.71
C ASP A 241 13.87 -11.23 -10.74
N LEU A 242 13.16 -10.52 -11.62
CA LEU A 242 13.76 -9.54 -12.53
C LEU A 242 14.38 -8.34 -11.78
N TYR A 243 13.88 -8.06 -10.57
CA TYR A 243 14.31 -6.93 -9.75
C TYR A 243 15.31 -7.35 -8.67
N ALA A 244 15.19 -8.57 -8.15
CA ALA A 244 16.16 -9.16 -7.23
C ALA A 244 17.55 -9.34 -7.88
N ARG A 245 17.59 -9.51 -9.21
CA ARG A 245 18.83 -9.55 -9.98
C ARG A 245 19.17 -8.15 -10.49
N LYS A 246 20.02 -7.42 -9.77
CA LYS A 246 20.84 -6.37 -10.40
C LYS A 246 22.32 -6.75 -10.37
N PRO A 247 23.05 -6.53 -11.48
CA PRO A 247 24.47 -6.83 -11.58
C PRO A 247 25.26 -5.94 -10.62
N THR A 248 26.29 -6.57 -10.04
CA THR A 248 27.44 -5.94 -9.37
C THR A 248 27.99 -4.75 -10.13
#